data_AF-H0PZS3-F1
#
_entry.id   AF-H0PZS3-F1
#
_cell.length_a   1.000
_cell.length_b   1.000
_cell.length_c   1.000
_cell.angle_alpha   90.00
_cell.angle_beta   90.00
_cell.angle_gamma   90.00
#
_symmetry.space_group_name_H-M   'P 1'
#
loop_
_entity.id
_entity.type
_entity.pdbx_description
1 polymer ?
#
loop_
_entity_poly.entity_id
_entity_poly.type
_entity_poly.pdbx_seq_one_letter_code
_entity_poly.pdbx_strand_id
1 'polypeptide(L)'
;MGLDLTEFREVFFDEVAEHLAIIQRCLREIASGKAGAHVIAEAYRCAHSIKGGSATFGFDEMRDRAGSLAGVLDLARQGRLVLDAAALDTCCDAQAVLAAQLAARRCGTEMMGVTVQTCAADPNGLKLDAGHPDTGGEAAAGRIETAVVNLQQTAAHMQQMMTRLEQLSREHAELADRAASTALQFERQMAELLNDPALAERSHGLATGLERAGRVRRGEGAPLPKVKSAGTGRRSLEQEWEEI
;
A
#
# COMPACT_ATOMS: atom_id res chain seq x y z
N MET A 1 20.75 -22.90 3.33
CA MET A 1 20.19 -21.58 3.69
C MET A 1 19.62 -20.98 2.42
N GLY A 2 18.31 -21.03 2.22
CA GLY A 2 17.68 -20.22 1.19
C GLY A 2 17.70 -18.78 1.67
N LEU A 3 18.31 -17.88 0.90
CA LEU A 3 18.27 -16.44 1.18
C LEU A 3 16.80 -16.00 1.21
N ASP A 4 16.35 -15.44 2.33
CA ASP A 4 15.00 -14.90 2.44
C ASP A 4 14.95 -13.57 1.69
N LEU A 5 14.49 -13.62 0.44
CA LEU A 5 14.30 -12.45 -0.43
C LEU A 5 13.33 -11.41 0.15
N THR A 6 12.56 -11.77 1.18
CA THR A 6 11.63 -10.87 1.86
C THR A 6 12.34 -9.79 2.66
N GLU A 7 13.42 -10.13 3.38
CA GLU A 7 14.21 -9.14 4.13
C GLU A 7 14.95 -8.18 3.18
N PHE A 8 15.49 -8.69 2.08
CA PHE A 8 16.13 -7.86 1.05
C PHE A 8 15.16 -6.93 0.33
N ARG A 9 13.87 -7.29 0.27
CA ARG A 9 12.83 -6.48 -0.37
C ARG A 9 12.53 -5.21 0.42
N GLU A 10 12.46 -5.28 1.74
CA GLU A 10 12.23 -4.08 2.58
C GLU A 10 13.42 -3.11 2.50
N VAL A 11 14.65 -3.64 2.55
CA VAL A 11 15.86 -2.82 2.35
C VAL A 11 15.85 -2.14 0.99
N PHE A 12 15.49 -2.87 -0.07
CA PHE A 12 15.34 -2.27 -1.40
C PHE A 12 14.28 -1.17 -1.43
N PHE A 13 13.14 -1.35 -0.75
CA PHE A 13 12.11 -0.31 -0.70
C PHE A 13 12.57 0.95 0.02
N ASP A 14 13.41 0.84 1.04
CA ASP A 14 14.01 1.99 1.72
C ASP A 14 15.03 2.70 0.81
N GLU A 15 15.87 1.95 0.10
CA GLU A 15 16.80 2.50 -0.91
C GLU A 15 16.06 3.24 -2.04
N VAL A 16 14.96 2.68 -2.55
CA VAL A 16 14.14 3.34 -3.59
C VAL A 16 13.53 4.63 -3.04
N ALA A 17 13.05 4.65 -1.80
CA ALA A 17 12.49 5.86 -1.19
C ALA A 17 13.55 6.98 -1.11
N GLU A 18 14.77 6.64 -0.68
CA GLU A 18 15.89 7.58 -0.62
C GLU A 18 16.27 8.10 -2.02
N HIS A 19 16.42 7.21 -2.99
CA HIS A 19 16.71 7.59 -4.38
C HIS A 19 15.63 8.49 -4.98
N LEU A 20 14.35 8.23 -4.71
CA LEU A 20 13.25 9.09 -5.19
C LEU A 20 13.29 10.48 -4.56
N ALA A 21 13.64 10.59 -3.28
CA ALA A 21 13.81 11.88 -2.61
C ALA A 21 14.98 12.68 -3.22
N ILE A 22 16.09 12.00 -3.52
CA ILE A 22 17.25 12.62 -4.20
C ILE A 22 16.87 13.10 -5.60
N ILE A 23 16.22 12.26 -6.41
CA ILE A 23 15.76 12.63 -7.76
C ILE A 23 14.86 13.88 -7.68
N GLN A 24 13.88 13.88 -6.77
CA GLN A 24 12.96 15.00 -6.62
C GLN A 24 13.68 16.31 -6.25
N ARG A 25 14.69 16.23 -5.36
CA ARG A 25 15.55 17.38 -5.03
C ARG A 25 16.32 17.88 -6.25
N CYS A 26 16.97 16.97 -6.98
CA CYS A 26 17.73 17.31 -8.19
C CYS A 26 16.85 17.97 -9.26
N LEU A 27 15.65 17.44 -9.51
CA LEU A 27 14.72 18.01 -10.50
C LEU A 27 14.29 19.44 -10.13
N ARG A 28 14.00 19.72 -8.85
CA ARG A 28 13.71 21.08 -8.38
C ARG A 28 14.91 22.02 -8.53
N GLU A 29 16.11 21.52 -8.26
CA GLU A 29 17.33 22.31 -8.42
C GLU A 29 17.58 22.67 -9.91
N ILE A 30 17.34 21.72 -10.81
CA ILE A 30 17.39 21.94 -12.27
C ILE A 30 16.35 22.97 -12.69
N ALA A 31 15.10 22.84 -12.22
CA ALA A 31 14.03 23.80 -12.50
C ALA A 31 14.36 25.23 -12.02
N SER A 32 15.11 25.36 -10.92
CA SER A 32 15.52 26.67 -10.40
C SER A 32 16.64 27.35 -11.21
N GLY A 33 17.18 26.69 -12.24
CA GLY A 33 18.31 27.18 -13.04
C GLY A 33 19.65 27.17 -12.31
N LYS A 34 19.71 26.60 -11.10
CA LYS A 34 20.91 26.55 -10.26
C LYS A 34 21.73 25.27 -10.42
N ALA A 35 21.21 24.28 -11.16
CA ALA A 35 21.85 22.98 -11.27
C ALA A 35 23.04 22.99 -12.24
N GLY A 36 24.16 22.44 -11.77
CA GLY A 36 25.26 22.03 -12.64
C GLY A 36 25.06 20.62 -13.21
N ALA A 37 25.91 20.22 -14.17
CA ALA A 37 25.88 18.89 -14.79
C ALA A 37 25.99 17.73 -13.77
N HIS A 38 26.59 17.97 -12.60
CA HIS A 38 26.68 17.00 -11.52
C HIS A 38 25.32 16.63 -10.91
N VAL A 39 24.37 17.56 -10.87
CA VAL A 39 23.00 17.34 -10.33
C VAL A 39 22.21 16.40 -11.24
N ILE A 40 22.32 16.57 -12.56
CA ILE A 40 21.71 15.68 -13.54
C ILE A 40 22.34 14.27 -13.44
N ALA A 41 23.67 14.21 -13.29
CA ALA A 41 24.38 12.94 -13.12
C ALA A 41 23.99 12.20 -11.82
N GLU A 42 23.71 12.93 -10.74
CA GLU A 42 23.23 12.38 -9.47
C GLU A 42 21.82 11.77 -9.63
N ALA A 43 20.89 12.52 -10.24
CA ALA A 43 19.54 12.01 -10.52
C ALA A 43 19.58 10.78 -11.43
N TYR A 44 20.43 10.79 -12.46
CA TYR A 44 20.63 9.65 -13.35
C TYR A 44 21.11 8.40 -12.60
N ARG A 45 22.10 8.52 -11.70
CA ARG A 45 22.59 7.37 -10.92
C ARG A 45 21.50 6.78 -10.04
N CYS A 46 20.71 7.63 -9.38
CA CYS A 46 19.58 7.18 -8.55
C CYS A 46 18.54 6.42 -9.40
N ALA A 47 18.14 6.97 -10.55
CA ALA A 47 17.20 6.30 -11.45
C ALA A 47 17.77 4.97 -11.99
N HIS A 48 19.07 4.92 -12.28
CA HIS A 48 19.76 3.71 -12.71
C HIS A 48 19.81 2.63 -11.62
N SER A 49 20.04 3.01 -10.37
CA SER A 49 19.99 2.10 -9.21
C SER A 49 18.60 1.52 -9.01
N ILE A 50 17.55 2.36 -9.07
CA ILE A 50 16.16 1.90 -8.99
C ILE A 50 15.87 0.89 -10.11
N LYS A 51 16.24 1.19 -11.36
CA LYS A 51 16.09 0.28 -12.50
C LYS A 51 16.77 -1.07 -12.22
N GLY A 52 18.02 -1.06 -11.74
CA GLY A 52 18.80 -2.26 -11.45
C GLY A 52 18.16 -3.12 -10.35
N GLY A 53 17.81 -2.50 -9.23
CA GLY A 53 17.16 -3.20 -8.12
C GLY A 53 15.77 -3.73 -8.49
N SER A 54 14.95 -2.95 -9.20
CA SER A 54 13.64 -3.41 -9.68
C SER A 54 13.73 -4.63 -10.60
N ALA A 55 14.79 -4.75 -11.41
CA ALA A 55 15.01 -5.93 -12.25
C ALA A 55 15.32 -7.19 -11.41
N THR A 56 16.09 -7.05 -10.32
CA THR A 56 16.43 -8.16 -9.41
C THR A 56 15.19 -8.73 -8.72
N PHE A 57 14.22 -7.88 -8.36
CA PHE A 57 12.98 -8.30 -7.68
C PHE A 57 11.81 -8.59 -8.63
N GLY A 58 11.99 -8.48 -9.96
CA GLY A 58 10.93 -8.74 -10.94
C GLY A 58 9.84 -7.67 -10.98
N PHE A 59 10.15 -6.43 -10.59
CA PHE A 59 9.21 -5.31 -10.63
C PHE A 59 9.25 -4.61 -11.99
N ASP A 60 8.76 -5.28 -13.03
CA ASP A 60 8.88 -4.84 -14.42
C ASP A 60 8.36 -3.42 -14.68
N GLU A 61 7.16 -3.07 -14.17
CA GLU A 61 6.61 -1.73 -14.36
C GLU A 61 7.46 -0.63 -13.73
N MET A 62 8.10 -0.92 -12.58
CA MET A 62 8.98 0.02 -11.89
C MET A 62 10.34 0.11 -12.59
N ARG A 63 10.86 -1.03 -13.05
CA ARG A 63 12.08 -1.11 -13.87
C ARG A 63 11.94 -0.27 -15.13
N ASP A 64 10.84 -0.43 -15.85
CA ASP A 64 10.62 0.23 -17.14
C ASP A 64 10.43 1.74 -16.95
N ARG A 65 9.66 2.15 -15.93
CA ARG A 65 9.49 3.57 -15.58
C ARG A 65 10.80 4.23 -15.17
N ALA A 66 11.59 3.58 -14.31
CA ALA A 66 12.92 4.05 -13.91
C ALA A 66 13.89 4.09 -15.10
N GLY A 67 13.77 3.12 -16.02
CA GLY A 67 14.52 3.08 -17.27
C GLY A 67 14.22 4.27 -18.19
N SER A 68 12.95 4.61 -18.40
CA SER A 68 12.57 5.79 -19.18
C SER A 68 13.11 7.08 -18.57
N LEU A 69 12.97 7.25 -17.25
CA LEU A 69 13.49 8.42 -16.53
C LEU A 69 15.03 8.51 -16.65
N ALA A 70 15.73 7.39 -16.45
CA ALA A 70 17.18 7.33 -16.62
C ALA A 70 17.60 7.68 -18.05
N GLY A 71 16.85 7.24 -19.07
CA GLY A 71 17.12 7.57 -20.47
C GLY A 71 17.06 9.07 -20.76
N VAL A 72 16.02 9.76 -20.28
CA VAL A 72 15.87 11.21 -20.42
C VAL A 72 17.00 11.95 -19.71
N LEU A 73 17.32 11.57 -18.47
CA LEU A 73 18.39 12.17 -17.68
C LEU A 73 19.78 11.92 -18.31
N ASP A 74 20.00 10.77 -18.95
CA ASP A 74 21.25 10.48 -19.63
C ASP A 74 21.43 11.32 -20.90
N LEU A 75 20.37 11.51 -21.69
CA LEU A 75 20.39 12.44 -22.84
C LEU A 75 20.70 13.87 -22.41
N ALA A 76 20.09 14.32 -21.31
CA ALA A 76 20.35 15.64 -20.74
C ALA A 76 21.80 15.77 -20.23
N ARG A 77 22.29 14.74 -19.53
CA ARG A 77 23.68 14.68 -19.04
C ARG A 77 24.70 14.74 -20.16
N GLN A 78 24.40 14.14 -21.32
CA GLN A 78 25.26 14.16 -22.51
C GLN A 78 25.15 15.48 -23.31
N GLY A 79 24.30 16.42 -22.89
CA GLY A 79 24.03 17.66 -23.64
C GLY A 79 23.24 17.44 -24.93
N ARG A 80 22.61 16.28 -25.09
CA ARG A 80 21.80 15.92 -26.26
C ARG A 80 20.33 16.32 -26.13
N LEU A 81 19.90 16.67 -24.92
CA LEU A 81 18.56 17.15 -24.60
C LEU A 81 18.68 18.33 -23.63
N VAL A 82 17.93 19.39 -23.88
CA VAL A 82 17.75 20.47 -22.90
C VAL A 82 16.54 20.12 -22.04
N LEU A 83 16.71 20.12 -20.72
CA LEU A 83 15.60 19.95 -19.78
C LEU A 83 14.84 21.27 -19.66
N ASP A 84 14.00 21.54 -20.66
CA ASP A 84 13.02 22.63 -20.59
C ASP A 84 11.90 22.31 -19.58
N ALA A 85 10.97 23.24 -19.40
CA ALA A 85 9.87 23.07 -18.43
C ALA A 85 9.04 21.80 -18.70
N ALA A 86 8.73 21.51 -19.96
CA ALA A 86 7.93 20.35 -20.33
C ALA A 86 8.67 19.02 -20.07
N ALA A 87 9.96 18.96 -20.38
CA ALA A 87 10.80 17.81 -20.09
C ALA A 87 10.99 17.60 -18.57
N LEU A 88 11.14 18.69 -17.81
CA LEU A 88 11.20 18.65 -16.35
C LEU A 88 9.89 18.15 -15.74
N ASP A 89 8.74 18.65 -16.19
CA ASP A 89 7.43 18.18 -15.74
C ASP A 89 7.26 16.68 -16.00
N THR A 90 7.65 16.22 -17.18
CA THR A 90 7.64 14.79 -17.53
C THR A 90 8.52 13.96 -16.59
N CYS A 91 9.69 14.48 -16.19
CA CYS A 91 10.57 13.81 -15.24
C CYS A 91 9.97 13.78 -13.82
N CYS A 92 9.33 14.87 -13.40
CA CYS A 92 8.62 14.96 -12.12
C CYS A 92 7.46 13.97 -12.07
N ASP A 93 6.67 13.86 -13.15
CA ASP A 93 5.58 12.89 -13.27
C ASP A 93 6.09 11.45 -13.17
N ALA A 94 7.17 11.13 -13.89
CA ALA A 94 7.79 9.82 -13.81
C ALA A 94 8.26 9.48 -12.39
N GLN A 95 8.87 10.45 -11.68
CA GLN A 95 9.28 10.30 -10.28
C GLN A 95 8.07 10.09 -9.35
N ALA A 96 6.98 10.84 -9.54
CA ALA A 96 5.76 10.70 -8.75
C ALA A 96 5.09 9.33 -8.95
N VAL A 97 5.05 8.84 -10.20
CA VAL A 97 4.53 7.49 -10.51
C VAL A 97 5.38 6.41 -9.83
N LEU A 98 6.71 6.53 -9.86
CA LEU A 98 7.59 5.59 -9.15
C LEU A 98 7.32 5.59 -7.63
N ALA A 99 7.09 6.76 -7.03
CA ALA A 99 6.74 6.87 -5.62
C ALA A 99 5.38 6.21 -5.30
N ALA A 100 4.40 6.37 -6.18
CA ALA A 100 3.10 5.71 -6.04
C ALA A 100 3.22 4.17 -6.16
N GLN A 101 4.01 3.68 -7.12
CA GLN A 101 4.30 2.25 -7.26
C GLN A 101 4.99 1.67 -6.02
N LEU A 102 5.92 2.41 -5.42
CA LEU A 102 6.57 2.01 -4.17
C LEU A 102 5.55 1.93 -3.00
N ALA A 103 4.73 2.95 -2.84
CA ALA A 103 3.73 3.01 -1.77
C ALA A 103 2.72 1.84 -1.88
N ALA A 104 2.22 1.57 -3.08
CA ALA A 104 1.29 0.46 -3.32
C ALA A 104 1.91 -0.89 -2.96
N ARG A 105 3.18 -1.11 -3.35
CA ARG A 105 3.92 -2.33 -3.02
C ARG A 105 4.13 -2.51 -1.51
N ARG A 106 4.38 -1.43 -0.76
CA ARG A 106 4.47 -1.47 0.71
C ARG A 106 3.13 -1.80 1.39
N CYS A 107 2.01 -1.37 0.80
CA CYS A 107 0.67 -1.68 1.30
C CYS A 107 0.15 -3.06 0.87
N GLY A 108 0.89 -3.80 0.04
CA GLY A 108 0.45 -5.09 -0.50
C GLY A 108 -0.65 -4.98 -1.56
N THR A 109 -0.88 -3.79 -2.11
CA THR A 109 -1.82 -3.56 -3.21
C THR A 109 -1.08 -3.62 -4.55
N GLU A 110 -1.41 -4.61 -5.39
CA GLU A 110 -1.03 -4.54 -6.79
C GLU A 110 -1.86 -3.43 -7.45
N MET A 111 -1.18 -2.42 -8.01
CA MET A 111 -1.85 -1.35 -8.74
C MET A 111 -2.49 -1.94 -9.99
N MET A 112 -3.82 -2.08 -10.01
CA MET A 112 -4.54 -2.26 -11.27
C MET A 112 -4.38 -0.99 -12.09
N GLY A 113 -3.57 -1.09 -13.14
CA GLY A 113 -3.28 -0.13 -14.21
C GLY A 113 -4.01 1.21 -14.15
N VAL A 114 -3.42 2.19 -13.45
CA VAL A 114 -3.67 3.60 -13.78
C VAL A 114 -2.81 3.92 -14.99
N THR A 115 -3.38 3.76 -16.18
CA THR A 115 -2.83 4.36 -17.40
C THR A 115 -3.08 5.85 -17.31
N VAL A 116 -2.15 6.60 -16.72
CA VAL A 116 -2.02 8.02 -17.08
C VAL A 116 -1.68 7.99 -18.57
N GLN A 117 -2.55 8.54 -19.41
CA GLN A 117 -2.25 8.79 -20.82
C GLN A 117 -0.98 9.64 -20.86
N THR A 118 0.16 8.98 -21.01
CA THR A 118 1.33 9.63 -21.60
C THR A 118 0.86 10.05 -22.98
N CYS A 119 0.88 11.36 -23.25
CA CYS A 119 0.96 11.82 -24.62
C CYS A 119 2.12 11.05 -25.25
N ALA A 120 1.79 10.05 -26.06
CA ALA A 120 2.77 9.22 -26.74
C ALA A 120 3.42 10.11 -27.80
N ALA A 121 4.45 10.85 -27.38
CA ALA A 121 5.42 11.40 -28.29
C ALA A 121 6.31 10.23 -28.71
N ASP A 122 6.03 9.73 -29.91
CA ASP A 122 6.81 8.78 -30.68
C ASP A 122 8.33 9.05 -30.53
N PRO A 123 9.15 8.07 -30.11
CA PRO A 123 10.59 8.28 -29.89
C PRO A 123 11.41 8.53 -31.18
N ASN A 124 10.77 8.67 -32.35
CA ASN A 124 11.43 8.90 -33.64
C ASN A 124 10.83 10.03 -34.50
N GLY A 125 10.03 10.93 -33.94
CA GLY A 125 9.24 11.87 -34.73
C GLY A 125 9.29 13.35 -34.34
N LEU A 126 10.43 13.91 -33.93
CA LEU A 126 10.52 15.35 -33.64
C LEU A 126 11.00 16.16 -34.85
N LYS A 127 10.06 16.59 -35.70
CA LYS A 127 10.25 17.72 -36.61
C LYS A 127 9.77 18.99 -35.90
N LEU A 128 10.69 19.93 -35.73
CA LEU A 128 10.42 21.27 -35.21
C LEU A 128 9.57 22.04 -36.21
N ASP A 129 8.55 22.76 -35.74
CA ASP A 129 8.19 24.05 -36.33
C ASP A 129 7.71 25.02 -35.25
N ALA A 130 8.28 26.22 -35.29
CA ALA A 130 8.05 27.31 -34.37
C ALA A 130 6.91 28.21 -34.86
N GLY A 131 6.01 28.62 -33.95
CA GLY A 131 5.09 29.74 -34.23
C GLY A 131 3.92 29.93 -33.28
N HIS A 132 4.09 30.81 -32.27
CA HIS A 132 3.12 31.74 -31.65
C HIS A 132 1.77 31.22 -31.07
N PRO A 133 1.03 32.02 -30.26
CA PRO A 133 1.30 32.32 -28.86
C PRO A 133 0.18 31.83 -27.91
N ASP A 134 0.57 31.72 -26.64
CA ASP A 134 -0.19 31.80 -25.39
C ASP A 134 -1.73 31.98 -25.45
N THR A 135 -2.46 30.91 -25.06
CA THR A 135 -3.77 30.95 -24.35
C THR A 135 -4.09 29.62 -23.61
N GLY A 136 -3.17 28.65 -23.57
CA GLY A 136 -3.42 27.33 -22.99
C GLY A 136 -3.14 27.19 -21.49
N GLY A 137 -2.42 28.15 -20.90
CA GLY A 137 -1.89 28.05 -19.53
C GLY A 137 -2.96 28.11 -18.44
N GLU A 138 -3.95 28.99 -18.56
CA GLU A 138 -5.01 29.17 -17.57
C GLU A 138 -5.99 27.97 -17.54
N ALA A 139 -6.33 27.43 -18.71
CA ALA A 139 -7.17 26.24 -18.81
C ALA A 139 -6.43 24.96 -18.39
N ALA A 140 -5.12 24.89 -18.57
CA ALA A 140 -4.29 23.78 -18.07
C ALA A 140 -4.10 23.86 -16.55
N ALA A 141 -3.86 25.06 -16.00
CA ALA A 141 -3.75 25.29 -14.56
C ALA A 141 -5.06 24.91 -13.82
N GLY A 142 -6.22 25.32 -14.34
CA GLY A 142 -7.51 24.94 -13.78
C GLY A 142 -7.79 23.42 -13.85
N ARG A 143 -7.31 22.74 -14.89
CA ARG A 143 -7.42 21.27 -15.02
C ARG A 143 -6.50 20.52 -14.04
N ILE A 144 -5.30 21.04 -13.80
CA ILE A 144 -4.36 20.46 -12.81
C ILE A 144 -4.90 20.68 -11.40
N GLU A 145 -5.39 21.87 -11.08
CA GLU A 145 -6.00 22.16 -9.78
C GLU A 145 -7.23 21.26 -9.53
N THR A 146 -8.08 21.09 -10.54
CA THR A 146 -9.23 20.16 -10.47
C THR A 146 -8.79 18.71 -10.30
N ALA A 147 -7.75 18.26 -11.00
CA ALA A 147 -7.24 16.89 -10.88
C ALA A 147 -6.59 16.62 -9.51
N VAL A 148 -5.86 17.60 -8.96
CA VAL A 148 -5.27 17.53 -7.61
C VAL A 148 -6.36 17.49 -6.56
N VAL A 149 -7.38 18.34 -6.66
CA VAL A 149 -8.55 18.33 -5.76
C VAL A 149 -9.27 16.98 -5.83
N ASN A 150 -9.48 16.44 -7.03
CA ASN A 150 -10.12 15.13 -7.20
C ASN A 150 -9.29 14.00 -6.57
N LEU A 151 -7.96 13.99 -6.77
CA LEU A 151 -7.06 13.01 -6.15
C LEU A 151 -7.06 13.10 -4.62
N GLN A 152 -7.00 14.33 -4.08
CA GLN A 152 -7.09 14.59 -2.65
C GLN A 152 -8.44 14.13 -2.08
N GLN A 153 -9.54 14.35 -2.81
CA GLN A 153 -10.87 13.87 -2.43
C GLN A 153 -10.96 12.34 -2.44
N THR A 154 -10.41 11.66 -3.45
CA THR A 154 -10.36 10.18 -3.45
C THR A 154 -9.50 9.62 -2.32
N ALA A 155 -8.38 10.26 -2.00
CA ALA A 155 -7.53 9.86 -0.87
C ALA A 155 -8.26 10.05 0.46
N ALA A 156 -8.96 11.19 0.64
CA ALA A 156 -9.79 11.46 1.81
C ALA A 156 -10.94 10.44 1.92
N HIS A 157 -11.59 10.08 0.81
CA HIS A 157 -12.64 9.05 0.79
C HIS A 157 -12.09 7.67 1.16
N MET A 158 -10.91 7.27 0.68
CA MET A 158 -10.27 6.02 1.08
C MET A 158 -9.91 6.02 2.57
N GLN A 159 -9.37 7.13 3.09
CA GLN A 159 -9.10 7.28 4.52
C GLN A 159 -10.40 7.15 5.34
N GLN A 160 -11.48 7.82 4.92
CA GLN A 160 -12.79 7.69 5.55
C GLN A 160 -13.34 6.26 5.48
N MET A 161 -13.16 5.56 4.35
CA MET A 161 -13.59 4.16 4.21
C MET A 161 -12.79 3.24 5.13
N MET A 162 -11.47 3.42 5.24
CA MET A 162 -10.63 2.65 6.16
C MET A 162 -11.02 2.88 7.62
N THR A 163 -11.22 4.14 8.01
CA THR A 163 -11.73 4.47 9.35
C THR A 163 -13.12 3.87 9.60
N ARG A 164 -14.00 3.85 8.58
CA ARG A 164 -15.33 3.25 8.70
C ARG A 164 -15.28 1.73 8.84
N LEU A 165 -14.38 1.06 8.12
CA LEU A 165 -14.16 -0.39 8.24
C LEU A 165 -13.63 -0.76 9.64
N GLU A 166 -12.69 0.02 10.18
CA GLU A 166 -12.23 -0.17 11.55
C GLU A 166 -13.36 0.05 12.57
N GLN A 167 -14.17 1.08 12.38
CA GLN A 167 -15.31 1.34 13.25
C GLN A 167 -16.34 0.21 13.19
N LEU A 168 -16.71 -0.24 11.99
CA LEU A 168 -17.62 -1.38 11.81
C LEU A 168 -17.08 -2.65 12.43
N SER A 169 -15.77 -2.91 12.29
CA SER A 169 -15.12 -4.05 12.95
C SER A 169 -15.25 -3.99 14.48
N ARG A 170 -15.04 -2.79 15.07
CA ARG A 170 -15.25 -2.58 16.52
C ARG A 170 -16.72 -2.76 16.92
N GLU A 171 -17.65 -2.19 16.15
CA GLU A 171 -19.10 -2.33 16.38
C GLU A 171 -19.52 -3.81 16.35
N HIS A 172 -19.04 -4.59 15.38
CA HIS A 172 -19.30 -6.04 15.30
C HIS A 172 -18.71 -6.80 16.48
N ALA A 173 -17.49 -6.46 16.92
CA ALA A 173 -16.86 -7.08 18.08
C ALA A 173 -17.65 -6.78 19.38
N GLU A 174 -18.14 -5.56 19.55
CA GLU A 174 -19.00 -5.19 20.68
C GLU A 174 -20.33 -5.96 20.66
N LEU A 175 -20.95 -6.10 19.48
CA LEU A 175 -22.20 -6.84 19.31
C LEU A 175 -22.02 -8.32 19.68
N ALA A 176 -20.89 -8.91 19.30
CA ALA A 176 -20.52 -10.27 19.68
C ALA A 176 -20.30 -10.43 21.21
N ASP A 177 -19.62 -9.47 21.84
CA ASP A 177 -19.41 -9.47 23.30
C ASP A 177 -20.73 -9.30 24.07
N ARG A 178 -21.65 -8.45 23.57
CA ARG A 178 -23.00 -8.28 24.15
C ARG A 178 -23.82 -9.57 24.04
N ALA A 179 -23.89 -10.18 22.85
CA ALA A 179 -24.62 -11.42 22.64
C ALA A 179 -24.12 -12.56 23.54
N ALA A 180 -22.80 -12.69 23.68
CA ALA A 180 -22.19 -13.69 24.55
C ALA A 180 -22.52 -13.45 26.04
N SER A 181 -22.51 -12.18 26.47
CA SER A 181 -22.88 -11.80 27.84
C SER A 181 -24.34 -12.10 28.14
N THR A 182 -25.25 -11.84 27.20
CA THR A 182 -26.68 -12.18 27.34
C THR A 182 -26.89 -13.70 27.43
N ALA A 183 -26.23 -14.49 26.59
CA ALA A 183 -26.31 -15.95 26.65
C ALA A 183 -25.82 -16.51 28.00
N LEU A 184 -24.70 -15.98 28.52
CA LEU A 184 -24.19 -16.35 29.85
C LEU A 184 -25.15 -15.98 30.98
N GLN A 185 -25.81 -14.82 30.91
CA GLN A 185 -26.82 -14.40 31.88
C GLN A 185 -28.00 -15.37 31.91
N PHE A 186 -28.49 -15.80 30.74
CA PHE A 186 -29.54 -16.81 30.64
C PHE A 186 -29.11 -18.15 31.24
N GLU A 187 -27.91 -18.65 30.93
CA GLU A 187 -27.42 -19.91 31.51
C GLU A 187 -27.27 -19.84 33.04
N ARG A 188 -26.82 -18.71 33.59
CA ARG A 188 -26.73 -18.51 35.04
C ARG A 188 -28.10 -18.51 35.72
N GLN A 189 -29.06 -17.78 35.15
CA GLN A 189 -30.44 -17.77 35.65
C GLN A 189 -31.07 -19.17 35.61
N MET A 190 -30.82 -19.93 34.56
CA MET A 190 -31.29 -21.32 34.45
C MET A 190 -30.63 -22.23 35.50
N ALA A 191 -29.32 -22.11 35.73
CA ALA A 191 -28.62 -22.85 36.77
C ALA A 191 -29.16 -22.54 38.18
N GLU A 192 -29.47 -21.27 38.45
CA GLU A 192 -30.09 -20.85 39.71
C GLU A 192 -31.50 -21.42 39.88
N LEU A 193 -32.34 -21.35 38.84
CA LEU A 193 -33.72 -21.89 38.88
C LEU A 193 -33.76 -23.42 39.05
N LEU A 194 -32.80 -24.13 38.45
CA LEU A 194 -32.70 -25.59 38.52
C LEU A 194 -31.91 -26.10 39.73
N ASN A 195 -31.22 -25.21 40.47
CA ASN A 195 -30.30 -25.54 41.56
C ASN A 195 -29.25 -26.59 41.18
N ASP A 196 -28.71 -26.49 39.95
CA ASP A 196 -27.74 -27.44 39.39
C ASP A 196 -26.30 -26.90 39.50
N PRO A 197 -25.47 -27.46 40.40
CA PRO A 197 -24.09 -27.00 40.60
C PRO A 197 -23.18 -27.30 39.40
N ALA A 198 -23.45 -28.35 38.62
CA ALA A 198 -22.65 -28.70 37.45
C ALA A 198 -22.90 -27.70 36.30
N LEU A 199 -24.14 -27.23 36.15
CA LEU A 199 -24.48 -26.19 35.18
C LEU A 199 -23.86 -24.84 35.58
N ALA A 200 -23.83 -24.52 36.87
CA ALA A 200 -23.19 -23.31 37.39
C ALA A 200 -21.67 -23.29 37.13
N GLU A 201 -20.98 -24.41 37.34
CA GLU A 201 -19.54 -24.55 37.09
C GLU A 201 -19.21 -24.38 35.60
N ARG A 202 -20.02 -24.97 34.71
CA ARG A 202 -19.87 -24.82 33.25
C ARG A 202 -20.04 -23.36 32.81
N SER A 203 -21.05 -22.66 33.34
CA SER A 203 -21.29 -21.25 33.03
C SER A 203 -20.13 -20.34 33.49
N HIS A 204 -19.54 -20.63 34.66
CA HIS A 204 -18.37 -19.90 35.16
C HIS A 204 -17.12 -20.12 34.26
N GLY A 205 -16.89 -21.36 33.82
CA GLY A 205 -15.81 -21.69 32.88
C GLY A 205 -15.96 -20.99 31.53
N LEU A 206 -17.18 -20.96 30.98
CA LEU A 206 -17.49 -20.27 29.73
C LEU A 206 -17.30 -18.75 29.85
N ALA A 207 -17.73 -18.13 30.95
CA ALA A 207 -17.51 -16.70 31.21
C ALA A 207 -16.02 -16.35 31.24
N THR A 208 -15.21 -17.16 31.93
CA THR A 208 -13.75 -16.97 31.99
C THR A 208 -13.09 -17.13 30.62
N GLY A 209 -13.57 -18.07 29.80
CA GLY A 209 -13.09 -18.28 28.42
C GLY A 209 -13.42 -17.09 27.50
N LEU A 210 -14.63 -16.56 27.60
CA LEU A 210 -15.10 -15.41 26.84
C LEU A 210 -14.36 -14.12 27.20
N GLU A 211 -14.08 -13.87 28.48
CA GLU A 211 -13.26 -12.73 28.91
C GLU A 211 -11.83 -12.79 28.35
N ARG A 212 -11.23 -13.98 28.30
CA ARG A 212 -9.90 -14.18 27.70
C ARG A 212 -9.94 -13.94 26.20
N ALA A 213 -10.93 -14.47 25.49
CA ALA A 213 -11.10 -14.25 24.05
C ALA A 213 -11.33 -12.76 23.73
N GLY A 214 -12.11 -12.06 24.54
CA GLY A 214 -12.32 -10.61 24.43
C GLY A 214 -11.03 -9.80 24.61
N ARG A 215 -10.19 -10.17 25.59
CA ARG A 215 -8.87 -9.53 25.80
C ARG A 215 -7.93 -9.71 24.61
N VAL A 216 -7.90 -10.89 24.00
CA VAL A 216 -7.11 -11.15 22.79
C VAL A 216 -7.62 -10.33 21.60
N ARG A 217 -8.95 -10.22 21.42
CA ARG A 217 -9.55 -9.37 20.38
C ARG A 217 -9.23 -7.89 20.54
N ARG A 218 -9.08 -7.40 21.77
CA ARG A 218 -8.68 -6.01 22.08
C ARG A 218 -7.16 -5.77 22.05
N GLY A 219 -6.35 -6.81 21.80
CA GLY A 219 -4.89 -6.70 21.80
C GLY A 219 -4.26 -6.59 23.19
N GLU A 220 -5.02 -6.86 24.26
CA GLU A 220 -4.63 -6.66 25.67
C GLU A 220 -4.16 -7.96 26.36
N GLY A 221 -3.76 -9.00 25.61
CA GLY A 221 -3.43 -10.29 26.21
C GLY A 221 -2.61 -11.22 25.33
N ALA A 222 -1.90 -12.15 25.98
CA ALA A 222 -1.19 -13.22 25.32
C ALA A 222 -2.16 -14.11 24.51
N PRO A 223 -1.75 -14.61 23.32
CA PRO A 223 -2.60 -15.43 22.47
C PRO A 223 -3.14 -16.63 23.24
N LEU A 224 -4.38 -17.02 22.93
CA LEU A 224 -5.04 -18.17 23.56
C LEU A 224 -4.09 -19.37 23.55
N PRO A 225 -3.90 -20.08 24.68
CA PRO A 225 -3.11 -21.29 24.67
C PRO A 225 -3.74 -22.24 23.67
N LYS A 226 -2.92 -22.77 22.74
CA LYS A 226 -3.37 -23.81 21.81
C LYS A 226 -4.04 -24.88 22.64
N VAL A 227 -5.34 -25.10 22.40
CA VAL A 227 -6.07 -26.22 22.98
C VAL A 227 -5.26 -27.45 22.57
N LYS A 228 -4.52 -28.04 23.52
CA LYS A 228 -3.99 -29.38 23.33
C LYS A 228 -5.23 -30.22 23.11
N SER A 229 -5.41 -30.69 21.88
CA SER A 229 -6.42 -31.70 21.57
C SER A 229 -6.24 -32.81 22.60
N ALA A 230 -7.17 -32.88 23.55
CA ALA A 230 -7.27 -34.04 24.42
C ALA A 230 -7.47 -35.22 23.46
N GLY A 231 -6.47 -36.10 23.42
CA GLY A 231 -6.56 -37.32 22.66
C GLY A 231 -7.64 -38.18 23.29
N THR A 232 -8.86 -38.10 22.77
CA THR A 232 -9.90 -39.13 22.91
C THR A 232 -10.89 -38.96 21.76
N GLY A 233 -10.80 -39.86 20.77
CA GLY A 233 -11.88 -40.16 19.83
C GLY A 233 -12.25 -39.10 18.78
N ARG A 234 -11.35 -38.79 17.83
CA ARG A 234 -11.81 -38.32 16.51
C ARG A 234 -12.33 -39.52 15.73
N ARG A 235 -13.63 -39.80 15.80
CA ARG A 235 -14.34 -40.26 14.60
C ARG A 235 -14.50 -39.03 13.72
N SER A 236 -14.03 -39.13 12.48
CA SER A 236 -14.12 -38.01 11.53
C SER A 236 -15.59 -37.75 11.23
N LEU A 237 -16.04 -36.51 11.38
CA LEU A 237 -17.38 -36.05 10.98
C LEU A 237 -17.62 -36.14 9.45
N GLU A 238 -16.62 -36.59 8.69
CA GLU A 238 -16.74 -36.96 7.27
C GLU A 238 -17.25 -38.39 7.05
N GLN A 239 -17.33 -39.26 8.08
CA GLN A 239 -17.84 -40.63 7.94
C GLN A 239 -19.33 -40.80 8.31
N GLU A 240 -20.02 -39.76 8.80
CA GLU A 240 -21.45 -39.83 9.15
C GLU A 240 -22.41 -39.46 8.01
N TRP A 241 -21.91 -39.16 6.80
CA TRP A 241 -22.74 -38.77 5.65
C TRP A 241 -22.79 -39.80 4.50
N GLU A 242 -22.25 -41.02 4.70
CA GLU A 242 -22.24 -42.08 3.67
C GLU A 242 -23.03 -43.35 4.04
N GLU A 243 -23.79 -43.37 5.14
CA GLU A 243 -24.71 -44.48 5.49
C GLU A 243 -26.14 -44.02 5.85
N ILE A 244 -26.70 -43.11 5.06
CA ILE A 244 -28.16 -42.98 4.86
C ILE A 244 -28.45 -43.17 3.37
#